data_AF-A0A662J8C8-F1
#
_entry.id   AF-A0A662J8C8-F1
#
_cell.length_a   1.000
_cell.length_b   1.000
_cell.length_c   1.000
_cell.angle_alpha   90.00
_cell.angle_beta   90.00
_cell.angle_gamma   90.00
#
_symmetry.space_group_name_H-M   'P 1'
#
loop_
_entity.id
_entity.type
_entity.pdbx_description
1 polymer ?
#
loop_
_entity_poly.entity_id
_entity_poly.type
_entity_poly.pdbx_seq_one_letter_code
_entity_poly.pdbx_strand_id
1 'polypeptide(L)'
;MSITPELYEFIVKVVEDRVRDVKVTRESFEGLTATVNKLAEQIKELAEAQRRTEEGLSKLAEAQLKTEERLNELAKRVDELAIAQRGTEEGLNTLAKRVDALAEAQLKTEERLNQLAEAQVRTERRLDELAKRVNALAEAQKRTEERLNQLAESVDKLTKGLNALRVEVGRLSDVVGFGLEDVARVMLPGWLHRRLGVHVEELRREFLKLNGEEVEVNLYGEGLKEGVKVTVVGEVKSRIYGDDVSRFHEKVFSRVRRVVEGEVLGVLFGYLIHPSAKRRAEELGLYVVASYER
;
A
#
# COMPACT_ATOMS: atom_id res chain seq x y z
N MET A 1 8.51 -157.15 -96.16
CA MET A 1 8.26 -155.85 -96.82
C MET A 1 9.45 -154.96 -96.53
N SER A 2 10.35 -154.82 -97.49
CA SER A 2 11.55 -153.98 -97.42
C SER A 2 11.18 -152.56 -97.81
N ILE A 3 11.47 -151.59 -96.96
CA ILE A 3 11.36 -150.16 -97.28
C ILE A 3 12.35 -149.87 -98.42
N THR A 4 11.88 -149.23 -99.49
CA THR A 4 12.73 -148.85 -100.64
C THR A 4 13.67 -147.69 -100.27
N PRO A 5 14.89 -147.62 -100.84
CA PRO A 5 15.86 -146.56 -100.55
C PRO A 5 15.30 -145.14 -100.70
N GLU A 6 14.43 -144.93 -101.69
CA GLU A 6 13.76 -143.63 -101.96
C GLU A 6 12.81 -143.22 -100.82
N LEU A 7 12.15 -144.19 -100.17
CA LEU A 7 11.24 -143.93 -99.06
C LEU A 7 12.02 -143.60 -97.77
N TYR A 8 13.18 -144.22 -97.56
CA TYR A 8 14.06 -143.92 -96.42
C TYR A 8 14.64 -142.51 -96.53
N GLU A 9 15.11 -142.11 -97.70
CA GLU A 9 15.68 -140.78 -97.94
C GLU A 9 14.62 -139.66 -97.79
N PHE A 10 13.39 -139.90 -98.27
CA PHE A 10 12.26 -138.99 -98.07
C PHE A 10 11.88 -138.87 -96.59
N ILE A 11 11.82 -139.98 -95.85
CA ILE A 11 11.55 -139.97 -94.40
C ILE A 11 12.64 -139.20 -93.65
N VAL A 12 13.92 -139.40 -93.97
CA VAL A 12 15.02 -138.66 -93.34
C VAL A 12 14.89 -137.16 -93.61
N LYS A 13 14.60 -136.74 -94.85
CA LYS A 13 14.46 -135.33 -95.21
C LYS A 13 13.24 -134.67 -94.54
N VAL A 14 12.11 -135.36 -94.50
CA VAL A 14 10.90 -134.90 -93.79
C VAL A 14 11.16 -134.82 -92.28
N VAL A 15 11.89 -135.78 -91.71
CA VAL A 15 12.29 -135.75 -90.30
C VAL A 15 13.27 -134.62 -90.02
N GLU A 16 14.28 -134.38 -90.88
CA GLU A 16 15.22 -133.26 -90.74
C GLU A 16 14.53 -131.91 -90.85
N ASP A 17 13.66 -131.70 -91.84
CA ASP A 17 12.89 -130.45 -91.99
C ASP A 17 11.97 -130.25 -90.78
N ARG A 18 11.31 -131.31 -90.29
CA ARG A 18 10.45 -131.23 -89.10
C ARG A 18 11.25 -130.98 -87.82
N VAL A 19 12.43 -131.57 -87.69
CA VAL A 19 13.37 -131.33 -86.57
C VAL A 19 13.93 -129.92 -86.64
N ARG A 20 14.19 -129.39 -87.83
CA ARG A 20 14.65 -128.02 -88.06
C ARG A 20 13.57 -127.00 -87.73
N ASP A 21 12.33 -127.22 -88.18
CA ASP A 21 11.18 -126.39 -87.80
C ASP A 21 10.94 -126.42 -86.29
N VAL A 22 10.99 -127.60 -85.66
CA VAL A 22 10.87 -127.75 -84.20
C VAL A 22 11.99 -127.00 -83.48
N LYS A 23 13.23 -127.10 -83.98
CA LYS A 23 14.39 -126.37 -83.44
C LYS A 23 14.23 -124.85 -83.60
N VAL A 24 13.79 -124.36 -84.76
CA VAL A 24 13.52 -122.94 -85.03
C VAL A 24 12.37 -122.43 -84.16
N THR A 25 11.30 -123.21 -83.94
CA THR A 25 10.24 -122.84 -82.99
C THR A 25 10.71 -122.86 -81.54
N ARG A 26 11.63 -123.76 -81.17
CA ARG A 26 12.22 -123.78 -79.83
C ARG A 26 13.15 -122.59 -79.60
N GLU A 27 13.99 -122.24 -80.57
CA GLU A 27 14.83 -121.04 -80.54
C GLU A 27 13.96 -119.76 -80.51
N SER A 28 12.87 -119.71 -81.26
CA SER A 28 11.89 -118.60 -81.22
C SER A 28 11.15 -118.53 -79.87
N PHE A 29 10.82 -119.67 -79.26
CA PHE A 29 10.20 -119.75 -77.95
C PHE A 29 11.18 -119.38 -76.82
N GLU A 30 12.45 -119.75 -76.94
CA GLU A 30 13.53 -119.33 -76.05
C GLU A 30 13.78 -117.82 -76.17
N GLY A 31 13.75 -117.25 -77.38
CA GLY A 31 13.81 -115.81 -77.62
C GLY A 31 12.59 -115.04 -77.08
N LEU A 32 11.39 -115.62 -77.22
CA LEU A 32 10.16 -115.07 -76.61
C LEU A 32 10.23 -115.13 -75.08
N THR A 33 10.73 -116.22 -74.51
CA THR A 33 10.91 -116.37 -73.07
C THR A 33 11.94 -115.36 -72.54
N ALA A 34 13.02 -115.13 -73.28
CA ALA A 34 14.02 -114.12 -72.94
C ALA A 34 13.45 -112.69 -73.00
N THR A 35 12.62 -112.37 -74.00
CA THR A 35 11.96 -111.05 -74.08
C THR A 35 10.89 -110.86 -73.02
N VAL A 36 10.11 -111.91 -72.69
CA VAL A 36 9.15 -111.89 -71.57
C VAL A 36 9.87 -111.73 -70.24
N ASN A 37 11.00 -112.40 -70.01
CA ASN A 37 11.81 -112.21 -68.80
C ASN A 37 12.40 -110.79 -68.73
N LYS A 38 12.87 -110.25 -69.85
CA LYS A 38 13.36 -108.86 -69.92
C LYS A 38 12.24 -107.85 -69.65
N LEU A 39 11.03 -108.09 -70.18
CA LEU A 39 9.85 -107.29 -69.90
C LEU A 39 9.43 -107.38 -68.43
N ALA A 40 9.49 -108.58 -67.83
CA ALA A 40 9.20 -108.77 -66.41
C ALA A 40 10.18 -107.98 -65.52
N GLU A 41 11.47 -107.96 -65.86
CA GLU A 41 12.45 -107.13 -65.15
C GLU A 41 12.18 -105.63 -65.34
N GLN A 42 11.84 -105.18 -66.55
CA GLN A 42 11.45 -103.79 -66.81
C GLN A 42 10.17 -103.37 -66.06
N ILE A 43 9.18 -104.26 -65.95
CA ILE A 43 7.96 -104.03 -65.16
C ILE A 43 8.30 -103.91 -63.68
N LYS A 44 9.23 -104.73 -63.18
CA LYS A 44 9.70 -104.65 -61.80
C LYS A 44 10.45 -103.35 -61.53
N GLU A 45 11.34 -102.93 -62.42
CA GLU A 45 12.02 -101.61 -62.34
C GLU A 45 11.00 -100.46 -62.37
N LEU A 46 9.97 -100.55 -63.21
CA LEU A 46 8.88 -99.56 -63.27
C LEU A 46 8.07 -99.53 -61.98
N ALA A 47 7.77 -100.68 -61.38
CA ALA A 47 7.06 -100.78 -60.11
C ALA A 47 7.90 -100.18 -58.96
N GLU A 48 9.21 -100.41 -58.96
CA GLU A 48 10.13 -99.78 -58.00
C GLU A 48 10.21 -98.26 -58.22
N ALA A 49 10.26 -97.78 -59.47
CA ALA A 49 10.22 -96.36 -59.80
C ALA A 49 8.89 -95.72 -59.35
N GLN A 50 7.76 -96.40 -59.57
CA GLN A 50 6.43 -95.97 -59.13
C GLN A 50 6.35 -95.89 -57.60
N ARG A 51 6.92 -96.87 -56.88
CA ARG A 51 6.96 -96.83 -55.41
C ARG A 51 7.78 -95.65 -54.90
N ARG A 52 8.92 -95.35 -55.53
CA ARG A 52 9.74 -94.17 -55.20
C ARG A 52 9.02 -92.86 -55.49
N THR A 53 8.24 -92.77 -56.58
CA THR A 53 7.44 -91.58 -56.86
C THR A 53 6.28 -91.43 -55.89
N GLU A 54 5.60 -92.51 -55.49
CA GLU A 54 4.59 -92.50 -54.43
C GLU A 54 5.16 -92.02 -53.09
N GLU A 55 6.33 -92.52 -52.69
CA GLU A 55 7.04 -92.04 -51.50
C GLU A 55 7.44 -90.56 -51.61
N GLY A 56 7.88 -90.11 -52.79
CA GLY A 56 8.19 -88.71 -53.07
C GLY A 56 6.97 -87.80 -52.98
N LEU A 57 5.83 -88.25 -53.53
CA LEU A 57 4.54 -87.55 -53.46
C LEU A 57 4.04 -87.46 -52.03
N SER A 58 4.18 -88.53 -51.22
CA SER A 58 3.81 -88.50 -49.80
C SER A 58 4.64 -87.47 -49.02
N LYS A 59 5.96 -87.43 -49.23
CA LYS A 59 6.84 -86.42 -48.61
C LYS A 59 6.49 -85.00 -49.04
N LEU A 60 6.13 -84.81 -50.31
CA LEU A 60 5.70 -83.52 -50.83
C LEU A 60 4.37 -83.08 -50.20
N ALA A 61 3.41 -83.99 -50.06
CA ALA A 61 2.14 -83.72 -49.39
C ALA A 61 2.34 -83.32 -47.92
N GLU A 62 3.20 -84.02 -47.18
CA GLU A 62 3.56 -83.65 -45.81
C GLU A 62 4.24 -82.29 -45.73
N ALA A 63 5.17 -81.98 -46.64
CA ALA A 63 5.82 -80.68 -46.72
C ALA A 63 4.82 -79.57 -47.05
N GLN A 64 3.82 -79.85 -47.91
CA GLN A 64 2.77 -78.92 -48.27
C GLN A 64 1.86 -78.62 -47.06
N LEU A 65 1.44 -79.63 -46.30
CA LEU A 65 0.66 -79.45 -45.07
C LEU A 65 1.40 -78.58 -44.04
N LYS A 66 2.69 -78.85 -43.79
CA LYS A 66 3.52 -78.02 -42.90
C LYS A 66 3.66 -76.58 -43.40
N THR A 67 3.69 -76.37 -44.71
CA THR A 67 3.77 -75.03 -45.30
C THR A 67 2.45 -74.28 -45.10
N GLU A 68 1.32 -74.95 -45.26
CA GLU A 68 -0.01 -74.40 -45.01
C GLU A 68 -0.21 -74.02 -43.53
N GLU A 69 0.25 -74.87 -42.61
CA GLU A 69 0.27 -74.55 -41.17
C GLU A 69 1.08 -73.29 -40.87
N ARG A 70 2.30 -73.17 -41.44
CA ARG A 70 3.15 -71.99 -41.27
C ARG A 70 2.54 -70.73 -41.89
N LEU A 71 1.86 -70.86 -43.03
CA LEU A 71 1.14 -69.75 -43.66
C LEU A 71 -0.03 -69.28 -42.79
N ASN A 72 -0.77 -70.21 -42.19
CA ASN A 72 -1.86 -69.87 -41.26
C ASN A 72 -1.34 -69.18 -39.99
N GLU A 73 -0.19 -69.62 -39.44
CA GLU A 73 0.44 -68.94 -38.30
C GLU A 73 0.95 -67.55 -38.69
N LEU A 74 1.54 -67.40 -39.88
CA LEU A 74 1.99 -66.11 -40.39
C LEU A 74 0.81 -65.14 -40.58
N ALA A 75 -0.31 -65.61 -41.13
CA ALA A 75 -1.52 -64.81 -41.28
C ALA A 75 -2.00 -64.25 -39.94
N LYS A 76 -2.05 -65.09 -38.89
CA LYS A 76 -2.40 -64.65 -37.53
C LYS A 76 -1.45 -63.57 -36.99
N ARG A 77 -0.13 -63.75 -37.18
CA ARG A 77 0.86 -62.75 -36.73
C ARG A 77 0.72 -61.43 -37.48
N VAL A 78 0.37 -61.47 -38.77
CA VAL A 78 0.10 -60.26 -39.57
C VAL A 78 -1.15 -59.54 -39.05
N ASP A 79 -2.21 -60.27 -38.72
CA ASP A 79 -3.42 -59.68 -38.12
C ASP A 79 -3.14 -59.04 -36.75
N GLU A 80 -2.37 -59.71 -35.89
CA GLU A 80 -1.93 -59.18 -34.60
C GLU A 80 -1.10 -57.90 -34.75
N LEU A 81 -0.18 -57.88 -35.71
CA LEU A 81 0.61 -56.68 -36.04
C LEU A 81 -0.27 -55.54 -36.55
N ALA A 82 -1.28 -55.83 -37.38
CA ALA A 82 -2.21 -54.82 -37.86
C ALA A 82 -3.03 -54.20 -36.72
N ILE A 83 -3.45 -55.00 -35.73
CA ILE A 83 -4.14 -54.53 -34.53
C ILE A 83 -3.20 -53.66 -33.68
N ALA A 84 -1.98 -54.12 -33.43
CA ALA A 84 -0.98 -53.35 -32.68
C ALA A 84 -0.68 -52.01 -33.35
N GLN A 85 -0.55 -52.01 -34.68
CA GLN A 85 -0.28 -50.80 -35.47
C GLN A 85 -1.42 -49.79 -35.38
N ARG A 86 -2.69 -50.22 -35.45
CA ARG A 86 -3.85 -49.33 -35.19
C ARG A 86 -3.80 -48.73 -33.79
N GLY A 87 -3.47 -49.54 -32.77
CA GLY A 87 -3.31 -49.04 -31.40
C GLY A 87 -2.21 -47.96 -31.29
N THR A 88 -1.11 -48.12 -32.02
CA THR A 88 -0.07 -47.08 -32.08
C THR A 88 -0.53 -45.81 -32.78
N GLU A 89 -1.29 -45.91 -33.87
CA GLU A 89 -1.85 -44.74 -34.57
C GLU A 89 -2.84 -43.97 -33.69
N GLU A 90 -3.69 -44.65 -32.94
CA GLU A 90 -4.59 -44.03 -31.96
C GLU A 90 -3.81 -43.33 -30.83
N GLY A 91 -2.75 -43.97 -30.34
CA GLY A 91 -1.84 -43.38 -29.36
C GLY A 91 -1.16 -42.11 -29.87
N LEU A 92 -0.67 -42.13 -31.11
CA LEU A 92 -0.06 -40.98 -31.77
C LEU A 92 -1.05 -39.84 -31.99
N ASN A 93 -2.29 -40.15 -32.41
CA ASN A 93 -3.35 -39.15 -32.56
C ASN A 93 -3.71 -38.50 -31.22
N THR A 94 -3.73 -39.28 -30.13
CA THR A 94 -3.96 -38.75 -28.79
C THR A 94 -2.81 -37.88 -28.32
N LEU A 95 -1.57 -38.27 -28.61
CA LEU A 95 -0.39 -37.49 -28.30
C LEU A 95 -0.36 -36.16 -29.06
N ALA A 96 -0.67 -36.17 -30.36
CA ALA A 96 -0.77 -34.95 -31.17
C ALA A 96 -1.75 -33.94 -30.56
N LYS A 97 -2.97 -34.39 -30.20
CA LYS A 97 -3.96 -33.54 -29.53
C LYS A 97 -3.46 -32.95 -28.21
N ARG A 98 -2.69 -33.73 -27.42
CA ARG A 98 -2.11 -33.24 -26.16
C ARG A 98 -1.01 -32.20 -26.39
N VAL A 99 -0.21 -32.38 -27.43
CA VAL A 99 0.83 -31.42 -27.83
C VAL A 99 0.19 -30.11 -28.29
N ASP A 100 -0.87 -30.17 -29.10
CA ASP A 100 -1.62 -28.97 -29.53
C ASP A 100 -2.21 -28.21 -28.34
N ALA A 101 -2.86 -28.94 -27.42
CA ALA A 101 -3.42 -28.34 -26.20
C ALA A 101 -2.32 -27.70 -25.31
N LEU A 102 -1.13 -28.31 -25.23
CA LEU A 102 0.00 -27.76 -24.49
C LEU A 102 0.55 -26.50 -25.16
N ALA A 103 0.61 -26.46 -26.49
CA ALA A 103 1.01 -25.28 -27.25
C ALA A 103 0.05 -24.10 -27.02
N GLU A 104 -1.25 -24.35 -27.04
CA GLU A 104 -2.26 -23.33 -26.71
C GLU A 104 -2.13 -22.82 -25.27
N ALA A 105 -1.89 -23.73 -24.31
CA ALA A 105 -1.70 -23.36 -22.92
C ALA A 105 -0.42 -22.53 -22.72
N GLN A 106 0.66 -22.85 -23.44
CA GLN A 106 1.90 -22.07 -23.50
C GLN A 106 1.64 -20.65 -24.02
N LEU A 107 0.94 -20.50 -25.15
CA LEU A 107 0.60 -19.18 -25.71
C LEU A 107 -0.21 -18.32 -24.73
N LYS A 108 -1.22 -18.91 -24.07
CA LYS A 108 -2.00 -18.21 -23.03
C LYS A 108 -1.15 -17.80 -21.83
N THR A 109 -0.15 -18.61 -21.48
CA THR A 109 0.77 -18.31 -20.38
C THR A 109 1.69 -17.15 -20.73
N GLU A 110 2.23 -17.15 -21.95
CA GLU A 110 3.05 -16.06 -22.48
C GLU A 110 2.28 -14.73 -22.54
N GLU A 111 1.02 -14.76 -22.99
CA GLU A 111 0.15 -13.59 -22.99
C GLU A 111 -0.08 -13.03 -21.58
N ARG A 112 -0.35 -13.90 -20.60
CA ARG A 112 -0.51 -13.50 -19.18
C ARG A 112 0.78 -12.92 -18.61
N LEU A 113 1.94 -13.48 -18.96
CA LEU A 113 3.24 -12.95 -18.54
C LEU A 113 3.50 -11.56 -19.11
N ASN A 114 3.17 -11.33 -20.37
CA ASN A 114 3.29 -10.01 -21.00
C ASN A 114 2.38 -8.97 -20.32
N GLN A 115 1.12 -9.34 -20.04
CA GLN A 115 0.19 -8.47 -19.30
C GLN A 115 0.70 -8.14 -17.89
N LEU A 116 1.31 -9.11 -17.21
CA LEU A 116 1.91 -8.92 -15.88
C LEU A 116 3.12 -7.97 -15.95
N ALA A 117 3.99 -8.14 -16.95
CA ALA A 117 5.14 -7.26 -17.17
C ALA A 117 4.68 -5.81 -17.43
N GLU A 118 3.66 -5.59 -18.26
CA GLU A 118 3.09 -4.26 -18.47
C GLU A 118 2.48 -3.67 -17.20
N ALA A 119 1.76 -4.48 -16.41
CA ALA A 119 1.21 -4.04 -15.13
C ALA A 119 2.31 -3.65 -14.14
N GLN A 120 3.42 -4.37 -14.13
CA GLN A 120 4.59 -4.06 -13.33
C GLN A 120 5.23 -2.72 -13.74
N VAL A 121 5.45 -2.50 -15.04
CA VAL A 121 5.96 -1.21 -15.56
C VAL A 121 5.04 -0.04 -15.20
N ARG A 122 3.72 -0.22 -15.29
CA ARG A 122 2.75 0.81 -14.85
C ARG A 122 2.86 1.09 -13.35
N THR A 123 3.11 0.06 -12.54
CA THR A 123 3.26 0.18 -11.09
C THR A 123 4.54 0.92 -10.73
N GLU A 124 5.66 0.59 -11.38
CA GLU A 124 6.94 1.29 -11.21
C GLU A 124 6.81 2.78 -11.52
N ARG A 125 6.17 3.13 -12.64
CA ARG A 125 5.92 4.55 -12.98
C ARG A 125 5.09 5.28 -11.90
N ARG A 126 4.07 4.63 -11.34
CA ARG A 126 3.27 5.22 -10.26
C ARG A 126 4.09 5.41 -8.98
N LEU A 127 5.00 4.49 -8.67
CA LEU A 127 5.90 4.61 -7.52
C LEU A 127 6.87 5.78 -7.71
N ASP A 128 7.42 5.96 -8.91
CA ASP A 128 8.29 7.11 -9.21
C ASP A 128 7.55 8.45 -9.09
N GLU A 129 6.31 8.53 -9.58
CA GLU A 129 5.45 9.71 -9.41
C GLU A 129 5.14 9.98 -7.93
N LEU A 130 4.84 8.92 -7.16
CA LEU A 130 4.58 9.04 -5.73
C LEU A 130 5.82 9.54 -4.98
N ALA A 131 7.01 9.01 -5.30
CA ALA A 131 8.28 9.46 -4.72
C ALA A 131 8.51 10.96 -4.99
N LYS A 132 8.26 11.42 -6.22
CA LYS A 132 8.33 12.85 -6.57
C LYS A 132 7.36 13.70 -5.75
N ARG A 133 6.11 13.25 -5.57
CA ARG A 133 5.11 13.96 -4.75
C ARG A 133 5.50 14.01 -3.27
N VAL A 134 6.04 12.94 -2.72
CA VAL A 134 6.53 12.89 -1.33
C VAL A 134 7.67 13.89 -1.13
N ASN A 135 8.64 13.95 -2.05
CA ASN A 135 9.73 14.93 -1.98
C ASN A 135 9.22 16.37 -2.06
N ALA A 136 8.29 16.66 -2.97
CA ALA A 136 7.68 17.99 -3.07
C ALA A 136 6.90 18.39 -1.80
N LEU A 137 6.24 17.42 -1.16
CA LEU A 137 5.53 17.64 0.11
C LEU A 137 6.52 17.93 1.25
N ALA A 138 7.64 17.21 1.32
CA ALA A 138 8.69 17.47 2.30
C ALA A 138 9.28 18.87 2.15
N GLU A 139 9.53 19.32 0.91
CA GLU A 139 9.98 20.70 0.64
C GLU A 139 8.92 21.75 1.01
N ALA A 140 7.64 21.48 0.74
CA ALA A 140 6.55 22.37 1.15
C ALA A 140 6.42 22.46 2.67
N GLN A 141 6.58 21.35 3.40
CA GLN A 141 6.59 21.33 4.85
C GLN A 141 7.76 22.15 5.41
N LYS A 142 8.98 21.96 4.88
CA LYS A 142 10.15 22.75 5.30
C LYS A 142 9.92 24.26 5.14
N ARG A 143 9.37 24.70 4.00
CA ARG A 143 9.02 26.12 3.78
C ARG A 143 7.96 26.62 4.76
N THR A 144 7.04 25.75 5.17
CA THR A 144 6.01 26.10 6.16
C THR A 144 6.62 26.27 7.55
N GLU A 145 7.53 25.38 7.95
CA GLU A 145 8.28 25.49 9.21
C GLU A 145 9.11 26.77 9.26
N GLU A 146 9.81 27.12 8.17
CA GLU A 146 10.55 28.38 8.05
C GLU A 146 9.65 29.61 8.23
N ARG A 147 8.47 29.62 7.60
CA ARG A 147 7.49 30.72 7.75
C ARG A 147 6.92 30.80 9.17
N LEU A 148 6.69 29.67 9.83
CA LEU A 148 6.21 29.64 11.21
C LEU A 148 7.26 30.21 12.17
N ASN A 149 8.55 29.90 11.96
CA ASN A 149 9.63 30.49 12.75
C ASN A 149 9.71 32.00 12.56
N GLN A 150 9.62 32.50 11.33
CA GLN A 150 9.57 33.95 11.05
C GLN A 150 8.37 34.64 11.69
N LEU A 151 7.21 33.97 11.69
CA LEU A 151 6.00 34.48 12.35
C LEU A 151 6.20 34.53 13.87
N ALA A 152 6.77 33.49 14.47
CA ALA A 152 7.05 33.45 15.90
C ALA A 152 7.98 34.59 16.33
N GLU A 153 9.05 34.85 15.57
CA GLU A 153 9.94 36.00 15.80
C GLU A 153 9.22 37.35 15.68
N SER A 154 8.31 37.48 14.71
CA SER A 154 7.54 38.70 14.52
C SER A 154 6.57 38.94 15.68
N VAL A 155 5.93 37.89 16.19
CA VAL A 155 5.05 37.95 17.37
C VAL A 155 5.84 38.31 18.63
N ASP A 156 7.06 37.78 18.82
CA ASP A 156 7.94 38.15 19.92
C ASP A 156 8.31 39.65 19.87
N LYS A 157 8.69 40.15 18.69
CA LYS A 157 8.97 41.58 18.48
C LYS A 157 7.76 42.46 18.80
N LEU A 158 6.57 42.07 18.33
CA LEU A 158 5.33 42.79 18.63
C LEU A 158 5.03 42.78 20.14
N THR A 159 5.23 41.66 20.81
CA THR A 159 5.02 41.53 22.25
C THR A 159 5.95 42.45 23.04
N LYS A 160 7.23 42.51 22.65
CA LYS A 160 8.21 43.46 23.22
C LYS A 160 7.80 44.92 22.98
N GLY A 161 7.39 45.25 21.75
CA GLY A 161 6.92 46.59 21.40
C GLY A 161 5.68 47.00 22.21
N LEU A 162 4.72 46.09 22.40
CA LEU A 162 3.52 46.33 23.18
C LEU A 162 3.85 46.58 24.67
N ASN A 163 4.79 45.83 25.23
CA ASN A 163 5.25 46.04 26.61
C ASN A 163 5.94 47.40 26.78
N ALA A 164 6.77 47.81 25.81
CA ALA A 164 7.39 49.14 25.82
C ALA A 164 6.33 50.25 25.77
N LEU A 165 5.35 50.13 24.86
CA LEU A 165 4.24 51.07 24.78
C LEU A 165 3.44 51.15 26.08
N ARG A 166 3.19 50.01 26.73
CA ARG A 166 2.49 49.97 28.03
C ARG A 166 3.23 50.77 29.10
N VAL A 167 4.57 50.69 29.14
CA VAL A 167 5.40 51.48 30.07
C VAL A 167 5.34 52.97 29.73
N GLU A 168 5.44 53.34 28.46
CA GLU A 168 5.36 54.74 28.03
C GLU A 168 3.99 55.37 28.33
N VAL A 169 2.90 54.63 28.08
CA VAL A 169 1.54 55.07 28.44
C VAL A 169 1.37 55.19 29.96
N GLY A 170 2.00 54.31 30.75
CA GLY A 170 2.06 54.44 32.20
C GLY A 170 2.73 55.75 32.63
N ARG A 171 3.92 56.05 32.10
CA ARG A 171 4.63 57.30 32.36
C ARG A 171 3.84 58.53 31.94
N LEU A 172 3.15 58.48 30.80
CA LEU A 172 2.28 59.58 30.35
C LEU A 172 1.12 59.80 31.32
N SER A 173 0.54 58.72 31.84
CA SER A 173 -0.52 58.79 32.84
C SER A 173 -0.04 59.46 34.12
N ASP A 174 1.20 59.18 34.55
CA ASP A 174 1.84 59.85 35.69
C ASP A 174 2.01 61.36 35.45
N VAL A 175 2.52 61.75 34.27
CA VAL A 175 2.69 63.17 33.89
C VAL A 175 1.35 63.93 33.91
N VAL A 176 0.28 63.33 33.39
CA VAL A 176 -1.06 63.93 33.45
C VAL A 176 -1.54 64.09 34.91
N GLY A 177 -1.23 63.12 35.77
CA GLY A 177 -1.50 63.18 37.21
C GLY A 177 -0.76 64.34 37.90
N PHE A 178 0.55 64.44 37.71
CA PHE A 178 1.36 65.53 38.28
C PHE A 178 0.89 66.91 37.79
N GLY A 179 0.57 67.05 36.50
CA GLY A 179 0.05 68.32 35.97
C GLY A 179 -1.29 68.72 36.60
N LEU A 180 -2.18 67.75 36.88
CA LEU A 180 -3.44 68.05 37.56
C LEU A 180 -3.21 68.45 39.03
N GLU A 181 -2.21 67.89 39.70
CA GLU A 181 -1.80 68.31 41.04
C GLU A 181 -1.26 69.73 41.05
N ASP A 182 -0.44 70.11 40.07
CA ASP A 182 0.03 71.48 39.91
C ASP A 182 -1.13 72.46 39.80
N VAL A 183 -2.13 72.12 38.97
CA VAL A 183 -3.35 72.93 38.83
C VAL A 183 -4.10 73.00 40.16
N ALA A 184 -4.21 71.88 40.87
CA ALA A 184 -4.89 71.82 42.17
C ALA A 184 -4.19 72.70 43.21
N ARG A 185 -2.86 72.66 43.30
CA ARG A 185 -2.05 73.46 44.21
C ARG A 185 -2.24 74.97 44.01
N VAL A 186 -2.43 75.40 42.77
CA VAL A 186 -2.68 76.82 42.44
C VAL A 186 -4.14 77.21 42.70
N MET A 187 -5.10 76.36 42.36
CA MET A 187 -6.52 76.72 42.38
C MET A 187 -7.19 76.53 43.74
N LEU A 188 -6.85 75.46 44.47
CA LEU A 188 -7.53 75.08 45.70
C LEU A 188 -7.38 76.09 46.84
N PRO A 189 -6.21 76.70 47.13
CA PRO A 189 -6.10 77.67 48.21
C PRO A 189 -7.08 78.85 48.04
N GLY A 190 -7.23 79.34 46.81
CA GLY A 190 -8.20 80.39 46.49
C GLY A 190 -9.65 79.96 46.65
N TRP A 191 -9.99 78.72 46.24
CA TRP A 191 -11.33 78.16 46.43
C TRP A 191 -11.66 77.96 47.91
N LEU A 192 -10.73 77.40 48.69
CA LEU A 192 -10.87 77.17 50.13
C LEU A 192 -11.09 78.48 50.90
N HIS A 193 -10.35 79.53 50.55
CA HIS A 193 -10.53 80.85 51.14
C HIS A 193 -11.90 81.43 50.82
N ARG A 194 -12.32 81.45 49.53
CA ARG A 194 -13.60 82.04 49.10
C ARG A 194 -14.83 81.29 49.63
N ARG A 195 -14.78 79.95 49.64
CA ARG A 195 -15.95 79.11 49.94
C ARG A 195 -16.04 78.72 51.41
N LEU A 196 -14.89 78.49 52.06
CA LEU A 196 -14.83 77.93 53.41
C LEU A 196 -14.14 78.86 54.43
N GLY A 197 -13.60 80.00 54.00
CA GLY A 197 -12.87 80.94 54.86
C GLY A 197 -11.50 80.43 55.32
N VAL A 198 -11.01 79.33 54.75
CA VAL A 198 -9.76 78.67 55.17
C VAL A 198 -8.60 79.26 54.39
N HIS A 199 -7.62 79.81 55.11
CA HIS A 199 -6.41 80.37 54.53
C HIS A 199 -5.30 79.34 54.63
N VAL A 200 -4.91 78.77 53.50
CA VAL A 200 -3.77 77.86 53.35
C VAL A 200 -2.71 78.56 52.53
N GLU A 201 -1.49 78.64 53.02
CA GLU A 201 -0.39 79.31 52.30
C GLU A 201 0.07 78.49 51.09
N GLU A 202 0.24 77.18 51.27
CA GLU A 202 0.69 76.28 50.22
C GLU A 202 0.14 74.86 50.42
N LEU A 203 -0.20 74.19 49.32
CA LEU A 203 -0.49 72.75 49.30
C LEU A 203 0.69 72.03 48.65
N ARG A 204 1.16 70.95 49.28
CA ARG A 204 2.25 70.11 48.77
C ARG A 204 1.93 68.64 48.87
N ARG A 205 2.58 67.81 48.05
CA ARG A 205 2.55 66.36 48.24
C ARG A 205 3.36 66.02 49.49
N GLU A 206 2.78 65.22 50.38
CA GLU A 206 3.38 64.88 51.68
C GLU A 206 3.20 63.38 51.96
N PHE A 207 4.22 62.77 52.58
CA PHE A 207 4.19 61.35 52.98
C PHE A 207 4.06 61.27 54.49
N LEU A 208 2.85 60.94 54.96
CA LEU A 208 2.55 60.88 56.39
C LEU A 208 2.78 59.47 56.92
N LYS A 209 3.60 59.32 57.96
CA LYS A 209 3.80 58.05 58.67
C LYS A 209 2.71 57.88 59.72
N LEU A 210 1.69 57.10 59.39
CA LEU A 210 0.54 56.85 60.26
C LEU A 210 0.55 55.38 60.70
N ASN A 211 0.66 55.12 62.00
CA ASN A 211 0.64 53.76 62.58
C ASN A 211 1.67 52.78 61.98
N GLY A 212 2.83 53.27 61.55
CA GLY A 212 3.89 52.47 60.93
C GLY A 212 3.73 52.23 59.42
N GLU A 213 2.65 52.74 58.80
CA GLU A 213 2.46 52.73 57.35
C GLU A 213 2.66 54.14 56.77
N GLU A 214 3.32 54.24 55.61
CA GLU A 214 3.42 55.49 54.85
C GLU A 214 2.16 55.70 54.01
N VAL A 215 1.47 56.81 54.25
CA VAL A 215 0.29 57.24 53.49
C VAL A 215 0.68 58.45 52.65
N GLU A 216 0.62 58.28 51.33
CA GLU A 216 0.84 59.36 50.38
C GLU A 216 -0.42 60.22 50.26
N VAL A 217 -0.26 61.53 50.44
CA VAL A 217 -1.31 62.52 50.26
C VAL A 217 -0.91 63.44 49.11
N ASN A 218 -1.73 63.51 48.05
CA ASN A 218 -1.41 64.33 46.88
C ASN A 218 -1.37 65.83 47.22
N LEU A 219 -2.26 66.26 48.12
CA LEU A 219 -2.37 67.65 48.55
C LEU A 219 -2.47 67.73 50.08
N TYR A 220 -1.45 68.25 50.73
CA TYR A 220 -1.40 68.50 52.16
C TYR A 220 -1.01 69.95 52.42
N GLY A 221 -1.71 70.60 53.34
CA GLY A 221 -1.33 71.93 53.82
C GLY A 221 -2.01 72.28 55.12
N GLU A 222 -1.37 73.14 55.89
CA GLU A 222 -1.90 73.66 57.15
C GLU A 222 -2.32 75.11 56.95
N GLY A 223 -3.44 75.47 57.55
CA GLY A 223 -4.03 76.78 57.39
C GLY A 223 -4.80 77.23 58.62
N LEU A 224 -5.41 78.40 58.51
CA LEU A 224 -6.22 78.99 59.57
C LEU A 224 -7.62 79.31 59.06
N LYS A 225 -8.61 78.99 59.89
CA LYS A 225 -10.01 79.40 59.69
C LYS A 225 -10.45 80.10 60.98
N GLU A 226 -10.71 81.40 60.89
CA GLU A 226 -11.13 82.22 62.04
C GLU A 226 -10.21 82.08 63.28
N GLY A 227 -8.91 81.88 63.05
CA GLY A 227 -7.89 81.71 64.11
C GLY A 227 -7.68 80.27 64.60
N VAL A 228 -8.47 79.30 64.14
CA VAL A 228 -8.31 77.87 64.45
C VAL A 228 -7.44 77.19 63.38
N LYS A 229 -6.50 76.34 63.81
CA LYS A 229 -5.68 75.53 62.90
C LYS A 229 -6.53 74.49 62.17
N VAL A 230 -6.42 74.49 60.84
CA VAL A 230 -7.10 73.56 59.94
C VAL A 230 -6.08 72.88 59.05
N THR A 231 -6.14 71.55 58.95
CA THR A 231 -5.30 70.76 58.07
C THR A 231 -6.11 70.33 56.85
N VAL A 232 -5.61 70.63 55.65
CA VAL A 232 -6.22 70.24 54.39
C VAL A 232 -5.50 69.02 53.85
N VAL A 233 -6.28 68.00 53.49
CA VAL A 233 -5.83 66.74 52.92
C VAL A 233 -6.61 66.53 51.63
N GLY A 234 -5.94 66.19 50.54
CA GLY A 234 -6.62 65.97 49.28
C GLY A 234 -6.00 64.95 48.35
N GLU A 235 -6.86 64.40 47.51
CA GLU A 235 -6.55 63.44 46.46
C GLU A 235 -6.90 64.04 45.10
N VAL A 236 -6.01 63.82 44.13
CA VAL A 236 -6.14 64.39 42.80
C VAL A 236 -6.41 63.28 41.80
N LYS A 237 -7.48 63.44 41.01
CA LYS A 237 -7.88 62.43 40.03
C LYS A 237 -8.52 63.06 38.81
N SER A 238 -8.10 62.65 37.61
CA SER A 238 -8.62 63.19 36.34
C SER A 238 -10.16 63.11 36.25
N ARG A 239 -10.76 62.06 36.80
CA ARG A 239 -12.22 61.92 36.93
C ARG A 239 -12.56 61.29 38.27
N ILE A 240 -13.52 61.86 38.97
CA ILE A 240 -13.91 61.44 40.33
C ILE A 240 -15.32 60.84 40.32
N TYR A 241 -15.44 59.61 40.81
CA TYR A 241 -16.71 58.91 41.07
C TYR A 241 -16.94 58.70 42.58
N GLY A 242 -18.12 58.16 42.94
CA GLY A 242 -18.47 57.94 44.36
C GLY A 242 -17.55 56.94 45.08
N ASP A 243 -17.08 55.92 44.35
CA ASP A 243 -16.14 54.93 44.87
C ASP A 243 -14.76 55.55 45.15
N ASP A 244 -14.35 56.57 44.37
CA ASP A 244 -13.11 57.30 44.62
C ASP A 244 -13.19 58.11 45.90
N VAL A 245 -14.31 58.79 46.14
CA VAL A 245 -14.56 59.54 47.39
C VAL A 245 -14.55 58.60 48.60
N SER A 246 -15.21 57.44 48.49
CA SER A 246 -15.24 56.45 49.56
C SER A 246 -13.85 55.90 49.86
N ARG A 247 -13.07 55.61 48.81
CA ARG A 247 -11.69 55.13 48.93
C ARG A 247 -10.78 56.16 49.58
N PHE A 248 -10.86 57.43 49.16
CA PHE A 248 -10.12 58.52 49.78
C PHE A 248 -10.45 58.66 51.26
N HIS A 249 -11.75 58.61 51.60
CA HIS A 249 -12.21 58.69 52.97
C HIS A 249 -11.60 57.59 53.86
N GLU A 250 -11.69 56.33 53.42
CA GLU A 250 -11.24 55.17 54.19
C GLU A 250 -9.71 55.06 54.26
N LYS A 251 -9.01 55.31 53.15
CA LYS A 251 -7.57 55.07 53.08
C LYS A 251 -6.73 56.24 53.57
N VAL A 252 -7.21 57.47 53.36
CA VAL A 252 -6.40 58.67 53.60
C VAL A 252 -7.05 59.52 54.69
N PHE A 253 -8.22 60.10 54.41
CA PHE A 253 -8.82 61.13 55.28
C PHE A 253 -9.08 60.65 56.71
N SER A 254 -9.70 59.48 56.88
CA SER A 254 -10.05 58.94 58.20
C SER A 254 -8.82 58.57 59.04
N ARG A 255 -7.71 58.22 58.38
CA ARG A 255 -6.43 57.94 59.06
C ARG A 255 -5.76 59.23 59.51
N VAL A 256 -5.68 60.23 58.62
CA VAL A 256 -5.07 61.54 58.94
C VAL A 256 -5.87 62.23 60.06
N ARG A 257 -7.20 62.22 59.99
CA ARG A 257 -8.08 62.81 61.00
C ARG A 257 -7.89 62.24 62.41
N ARG A 258 -7.43 61.00 62.55
CA ARG A 258 -7.18 60.37 63.87
C ARG A 258 -5.87 60.80 64.52
N VAL A 259 -4.92 61.30 63.74
CA VAL A 259 -3.55 61.57 64.18
C VAL A 259 -3.25 63.06 64.25
N VAL A 260 -3.89 63.86 63.40
CA VAL A 260 -3.70 65.31 63.37
C VAL A 260 -4.62 66.01 64.37
N GLU A 261 -4.05 66.89 65.19
CA GLU A 261 -4.79 67.75 66.12
C GLU A 261 -5.40 68.96 65.38
N GLY A 262 -6.73 69.12 65.45
CA GLY A 262 -7.44 70.24 64.85
C GLY A 262 -8.55 69.83 63.88
N GLU A 263 -9.09 70.79 63.13
CA GLU A 263 -10.08 70.52 62.07
C GLU A 263 -9.36 69.98 60.84
N VAL A 264 -9.82 68.85 60.29
CA VAL A 264 -9.25 68.26 59.06
C VAL A 264 -10.27 68.36 57.94
N LEU A 265 -9.89 68.98 56.83
CA LEU A 265 -10.70 69.13 55.63
C LEU A 265 -10.21 68.20 54.53
N GLY A 266 -11.11 67.37 54.02
CA GLY A 266 -10.82 66.42 52.95
C GLY A 266 -11.35 66.95 51.61
N VAL A 267 -10.47 67.03 50.60
CA VAL A 267 -10.82 67.58 49.29
C VAL A 267 -10.37 66.64 48.17
N LEU A 268 -11.26 66.26 47.26
CA LEU A 268 -10.88 65.64 46.00
C LEU A 268 -10.94 66.64 44.86
N PHE A 269 -9.87 66.72 44.07
CA PHE A 269 -9.77 67.64 42.95
C PHE A 269 -9.63 66.92 41.61
N GLY A 270 -10.37 67.35 40.59
CA GLY A 270 -10.36 66.68 39.29
C GLY A 270 -10.84 67.51 38.12
N TYR A 271 -10.60 67.05 36.89
CA TYR A 271 -11.14 67.72 35.70
C TYR A 271 -12.66 67.53 35.58
N LEU A 272 -13.16 66.35 35.99
CA LEU A 272 -14.58 66.01 35.90
C LEU A 272 -15.06 65.30 37.18
N ILE A 273 -16.14 65.83 37.75
CA ILE A 273 -16.81 65.25 38.93
C ILE A 273 -18.13 64.62 38.50
N HIS A 274 -18.27 63.32 38.74
CA HIS A 274 -19.54 62.63 38.51
C HIS A 274 -20.56 62.96 39.62
N PRO A 275 -21.89 63.04 39.33
CA PRO A 275 -22.90 63.33 40.36
C PRO A 275 -22.88 62.38 41.56
N SER A 276 -22.47 61.11 41.37
CA SER A 276 -22.28 60.16 42.47
C SER A 276 -21.19 60.59 43.45
N ALA A 277 -20.14 61.27 42.97
CA ALA A 277 -19.07 61.77 43.82
C ALA A 277 -19.56 62.93 44.69
N LYS A 278 -20.36 63.85 44.12
CA LYS A 278 -20.96 64.97 44.88
C LYS A 278 -21.81 64.45 46.04
N ARG A 279 -22.76 63.55 45.76
CA ARG A 279 -23.60 62.91 46.80
C ARG A 279 -22.77 62.23 47.88
N ARG A 280 -21.78 61.43 47.47
CA ARG A 280 -20.95 60.69 48.42
C ARG A 280 -20.05 61.58 49.26
N ALA A 281 -19.56 62.68 48.69
CA ALA A 281 -18.73 63.65 49.39
C ALA A 281 -19.56 64.38 50.47
N GLU A 282 -20.78 64.80 50.14
CA GLU A 282 -21.73 65.39 51.10
C GLU A 282 -22.03 64.45 52.27
N GLU A 283 -22.31 63.16 52.00
CA GLU A 283 -22.54 62.15 53.05
C GLU A 283 -21.36 61.97 54.01
N LEU A 284 -20.14 62.10 53.51
CA LEU A 284 -18.90 61.85 54.26
C LEU A 284 -18.24 63.13 54.80
N GLY A 285 -18.84 64.30 54.56
CA GLY A 285 -18.28 65.60 54.96
C GLY A 285 -16.98 65.96 54.22
N LEU A 286 -16.86 65.50 52.97
CA LEU A 286 -15.73 65.80 52.08
C LEU A 286 -16.15 66.80 51.00
N TYR A 287 -15.18 67.45 50.39
CA TYR A 287 -15.39 68.37 49.28
C TYR A 287 -14.88 67.76 47.98
N VAL A 288 -15.63 67.96 46.89
CA VAL A 288 -15.18 67.62 45.53
C VAL A 288 -15.13 68.93 44.74
N VAL A 289 -13.98 69.22 44.13
CA VAL A 289 -13.74 70.49 43.41
C VAL A 289 -13.28 70.20 41.99
N ALA A 290 -14.00 70.73 41.00
CA ALA A 290 -13.59 70.59 39.61
C ALA A 290 -12.58 71.69 39.25
N SER A 291 -11.68 71.40 38.30
CA SER A 291 -10.64 72.36 37.87
C SER A 291 -11.17 73.67 37.30
N TYR A 292 -12.45 73.75 36.94
CA TYR A 292 -13.14 74.95 36.45
C TYR A 292 -13.99 75.65 37.51
N GLU A 293 -14.14 75.08 38.71
CA GLU A 293 -14.90 75.69 39.81
C GLU A 293 -13.99 76.70 40.53
N ARG A 294 -14.27 78.00 40.37
CA ARG A 294 -13.58 79.11 41.06
C ARG A 294 -14.34 79.55 42.31
#